data_AF-A0A7W9FN73-F1
#
_entry.id   AF-A0A7W9FN73-F1
#
_cell.length_a   1.000
_cell.length_b   1.000
_cell.length_c   1.000
_cell.angle_alpha   90.00
_cell.angle_beta   90.00
_cell.angle_gamma   90.00
#
_symmetry.space_group_name_H-M   'P 1'
#
loop_
_entity.id
_entity.type
_entity.pdbx_description
1 polymer ?
#
loop_
_entity_poly.entity_id
_entity_poly.type
_entity_poly.pdbx_seq_one_letter_code
_entity_poly.pdbx_strand_id
1 'polypeptide(L)'
;MRRLITVAVVLPVAILVIALSVANRTPVRVSLDPFNPADPVIAFEVPLFWLLFAAVALGAVLGGVAAWLRQGRWRRTARRLRAEMARKERGAAPPSVALTIPPRRNAA
;
A
#
# COMPACT_ATOMS: atom_id res chain seq x y z
N MET A 1 9.75 -14.37 -2.79
CA MET A 1 10.45 -13.46 -3.74
C MET A 1 10.40 -12.00 -3.29
N ARG A 2 9.22 -11.38 -3.09
CA ARG A 2 9.13 -9.95 -2.68
C ARG A 2 10.00 -9.57 -1.46
N ARG A 3 9.99 -10.36 -0.39
CA ARG A 3 10.82 -10.11 0.81
C ARG A 3 12.32 -10.11 0.52
N LEU A 4 12.82 -10.99 -0.34
CA LEU A 4 14.25 -11.05 -0.69
C LEU A 4 14.67 -9.79 -1.46
N ILE A 5 13.85 -9.32 -2.41
CA ILE A 5 14.10 -8.08 -3.15
C ILE A 5 14.06 -6.88 -2.20
N THR A 6 13.08 -6.85 -1.27
CA THR A 6 13.03 -5.80 -0.25
C THR A 6 14.28 -5.79 0.61
N VAL A 7 14.74 -6.94 1.11
CA VAL A 7 15.97 -7.00 1.91
C VAL A 7 17.19 -6.59 1.09
N ALA A 8 17.30 -7.05 -0.16
CA ALA A 8 18.39 -6.69 -1.05
C ALA A 8 18.48 -5.18 -1.35
N VAL A 9 17.36 -4.45 -1.30
CA VAL A 9 17.34 -2.99 -1.50
C VAL A 9 17.44 -2.23 -0.17
N VAL A 10 16.70 -2.63 0.85
CA VAL A 10 16.63 -1.92 2.14
C VAL A 10 17.95 -2.05 2.90
N LEU A 11 18.60 -3.21 2.87
CA LEU A 11 19.84 -3.44 3.60
C LEU A 11 20.97 -2.50 3.15
N PRO A 12 21.32 -2.38 1.85
CA PRO A 12 22.37 -1.44 1.43
C PRO A 12 21.97 0.02 1.65
N VAL A 13 20.69 0.39 1.47
CA VAL A 13 20.20 1.74 1.79
C VAL A 13 20.39 2.04 3.28
N ALA A 14 20.05 1.11 4.16
CA ALA A 14 20.24 1.26 5.60
C ALA A 14 21.73 1.42 5.96
N ILE A 15 22.62 0.62 5.34
CA ILE A 15 24.07 0.75 5.53
C ILE A 15 24.55 2.14 5.10
N LEU A 16 24.12 2.64 3.94
CA LEU A 16 24.48 3.97 3.46
C LEU A 16 24.01 5.07 4.41
N VAL A 17 22.76 4.99 4.89
CA VAL A 17 22.20 5.94 5.85
C VAL A 17 23.02 5.97 7.14
N ILE A 18 23.37 4.79 7.68
CA ILE A 18 24.19 4.68 8.90
C ILE A 18 25.60 5.24 8.66
N ALA A 19 26.25 4.85 7.56
CA ALA A 19 27.60 5.30 7.24
C ALA A 19 27.68 6.83 7.05
N LEU A 20 26.74 7.41 6.29
CA LEU A 20 26.61 8.86 6.14
C LEU A 20 26.34 9.55 7.48
N SER A 21 25.52 8.95 8.34
CA SER A 21 25.21 9.50 9.67
C SER A 21 26.43 9.52 10.60
N VAL A 22 27.20 8.45 10.61
CA VAL A 22 28.42 8.34 11.44
C VAL A 22 29.51 9.26 10.92
N ALA A 23 29.71 9.31 9.61
CA ALA A 23 30.69 10.18 8.97
C ALA A 23 30.36 11.67 9.16
N ASN A 24 29.07 12.03 9.10
CA ASN A 24 28.59 13.42 9.19
C ASN A 24 27.85 13.67 10.51
N ARG A 25 28.50 13.28 11.62
CA ARG A 25 28.05 13.60 12.98
C ARG A 25 28.19 15.08 13.31
N THR A 26 29.08 15.78 12.61
CA THR A 26 29.23 17.23 12.69
C THR A 26 28.10 17.91 11.93
N PRO A 27 27.64 19.10 12.37
CA PRO A 27 26.77 19.94 11.56
C PRO A 27 27.43 20.23 10.22
N VAL A 28 26.67 20.08 9.13
CA VAL A 28 27.10 20.40 7.77
C VAL A 28 26.12 21.42 7.21
N ARG A 29 26.65 22.43 6.51
CA ARG A 29 25.83 23.43 5.83
C ARG A 29 25.07 22.78 4.67
N VAL A 30 23.75 22.72 4.80
CA VAL A 30 22.85 22.27 3.74
C VAL A 30 22.16 23.49 3.15
N SER A 31 22.39 23.74 1.86
CA SER A 31 21.72 24.79 1.09
C SER A 31 20.63 24.18 0.22
N LEU A 32 19.46 24.83 0.16
CA LEU A 32 18.35 24.47 -0.72
C LEU A 32 18.27 25.37 -1.97
N ASP A 33 19.27 26.20 -2.22
CA ASP A 33 19.36 27.08 -3.38
C ASP A 33 20.39 26.54 -4.40
N PRO A 34 19.96 26.07 -5.59
CA PRO A 34 20.86 25.57 -6.62
C PRO A 34 21.40 26.68 -7.55
N PHE A 35 20.93 27.93 -7.44
CA PHE A 35 21.25 29.00 -8.40
C PHE A 35 22.27 30.02 -7.86
N ASN A 36 22.33 30.23 -6.54
CA ASN A 36 23.35 31.07 -5.92
C ASN A 36 24.03 30.37 -4.73
N PRO A 37 25.05 29.54 -4.97
CA PRO A 37 25.75 28.84 -3.89
C PRO A 37 26.61 29.77 -3.01
N ALA A 38 26.92 31.00 -3.47
CA ALA A 38 27.74 31.95 -2.73
C ALA A 38 26.95 32.69 -1.65
N ASP A 39 25.67 32.95 -1.89
CA ASP A 39 24.78 33.60 -0.92
C ASP A 39 23.37 32.95 -0.91
N PRO A 40 23.25 31.76 -0.29
CA PRO A 40 22.00 31.02 -0.29
C PRO A 40 20.98 31.64 0.68
N VAL A 41 19.79 31.97 0.17
CA VAL A 41 18.68 32.53 0.97
C VAL A 41 18.17 31.54 2.03
N ILE A 42 18.26 30.24 1.74
CA ILE A 42 17.79 29.16 2.62
C ILE A 42 18.92 28.16 2.81
N ALA A 43 19.65 28.32 3.92
CA ALA A 43 20.71 27.40 4.35
C ALA A 43 20.57 27.08 5.85
N PHE A 44 20.82 25.81 6.20
CA PHE A 44 20.75 25.33 7.57
C PHE A 44 22.00 24.54 7.93
N GLU A 45 22.48 24.70 9.15
CA GLU A 45 23.53 23.86 9.73
C GLU A 45 22.87 22.70 10.47
N VAL A 46 22.82 21.54 9.82
CA VAL A 46 22.22 20.34 10.40
C VAL A 46 23.12 19.13 10.14
N PRO A 47 23.28 18.23 11.12
CA PRO A 47 23.88 16.93 10.84
C PRO A 47 23.07 16.18 9.77
N LEU A 48 23.74 15.57 8.80
CA LEU A 48 23.08 14.95 7.64
C LEU A 48 22.11 13.82 8.03
N PHE A 49 22.31 13.19 9.18
CA PHE A 49 21.44 12.11 9.64
C PHE A 49 19.97 12.54 9.77
N TRP A 50 19.69 13.78 10.22
CA TRP A 50 18.33 14.29 10.33
C TRP A 50 17.64 14.36 8.96
N LEU A 51 18.37 14.82 7.94
CA LEU A 51 17.86 14.92 6.57
C LEU A 51 17.58 13.52 5.99
N LEU A 52 18.49 12.58 6.23
CA LEU A 52 18.35 11.19 5.77
C LEU A 52 17.15 10.50 6.43
N PHE A 53 17.00 10.61 7.76
CA PHE A 53 15.85 10.04 8.45
C PHE A 53 14.53 10.68 7.99
N ALA A 54 14.51 12.01 7.79
CA ALA A 54 13.33 12.69 7.27
C ALA A 54 12.97 12.19 5.86
N ALA A 55 13.96 12.02 4.97
CA ALA A 55 13.73 11.51 3.61
C ALA A 55 13.18 10.07 3.62
N VAL A 56 13.75 9.19 4.47
CA VAL A 56 13.26 7.81 4.63
C VAL A 56 11.84 7.78 5.21
N ALA A 57 11.58 8.57 6.25
CA ALA A 57 10.26 8.68 6.87
C ALA A 57 9.23 9.18 5.86
N LEU A 58 9.56 10.22 5.09
CA LEU A 58 8.70 10.75 4.03
C LEU A 58 8.41 9.68 2.97
N GLY A 59 9.44 8.95 2.52
CA GLY A 59 9.28 7.84 1.59
C GLY A 59 8.36 6.73 2.13
N ALA A 60 8.48 6.39 3.41
CA ALA A 60 7.62 5.41 4.06
C ALA A 60 6.16 5.88 4.17
N VAL A 61 5.93 7.15 4.52
CA VAL A 61 4.60 7.75 4.57
C VAL A 61 3.97 7.76 3.18
N LEU A 62 4.68 8.25 2.16
CA LEU A 62 4.19 8.25 0.77
C LEU A 62 3.91 6.84 0.26
N GLY A 63 4.79 5.89 0.55
CA GLY A 63 4.60 4.48 0.21
C GLY A 63 3.38 3.86 0.90
N GLY A 64 3.17 4.18 2.19
CA GLY A 64 2.01 3.77 2.97
C GLY A 64 0.70 4.34 2.42
N VAL A 65 0.67 5.64 2.09
CA VAL A 65 -0.48 6.31 1.47
C VAL A 65 -0.79 5.68 0.11
N ALA A 66 0.23 5.49 -0.74
CA ALA A 66 0.06 4.86 -2.05
C ALA A 66 -0.50 3.42 -1.94
N ALA A 67 0.03 2.63 -1.00
CA ALA A 67 -0.48 1.29 -0.72
C ALA A 67 -1.93 1.32 -0.21
N TRP A 68 -2.27 2.25 0.68
CA TRP A 68 -3.61 2.41 1.23
C TRP A 68 -4.63 2.80 0.15
N LEU A 69 -4.29 3.74 -0.74
CA LEU A 69 -5.14 4.12 -1.87
C LEU A 69 -5.36 2.95 -2.84
N ARG A 70 -4.31 2.17 -3.14
CA ARG A 70 -4.41 0.99 -4.00
C ARG A 70 -5.34 -0.07 -3.41
N GLN A 71 -5.27 -0.29 -2.10
CA GLN A 71 -6.10 -1.27 -1.39
C GLN A 71 -7.53 -0.76 -1.12
N GLY A 72 -7.71 0.55 -0.97
CA GLY A 72 -9.01 1.21 -0.78
C GLY A 72 -9.98 1.05 -1.96
N ARG A 73 -9.45 0.95 -3.19
CA ARG A 73 -10.24 0.70 -4.41
C ARG A 73 -11.01 -0.64 -4.34
N TRP A 74 -10.39 -1.68 -3.75
CA TRP A 74 -10.96 -3.04 -3.67
C TRP A 74 -12.16 -3.17 -2.73
N ARG A 75 -12.30 -2.26 -1.77
CA ARG A 75 -13.45 -2.26 -0.83
C ARG A 75 -14.79 -2.02 -1.54
N ARG A 76 -14.80 -1.30 -2.67
CA ARG A 76 -16.02 -1.06 -3.47
C ARG A 76 -16.31 -2.22 -4.42
N THR A 77 -15.29 -2.79 -5.03
CA THR A 77 -15.41 -3.94 -5.95
C THR A 77 -15.92 -5.18 -5.23
N ALA A 78 -15.43 -5.45 -4.02
CA ALA A 78 -15.89 -6.59 -3.22
C ALA A 78 -17.37 -6.51 -2.83
N ARG A 79 -17.92 -5.29 -2.64
CA ARG A 79 -19.37 -5.13 -2.38
C ARG A 79 -20.20 -5.35 -3.63
N ARG A 80 -19.75 -4.86 -4.80
CA ARG A 80 -20.43 -5.07 -6.09
C ARG A 80 -20.46 -6.54 -6.48
N LEU A 81 -19.31 -7.23 -6.40
CA LEU A 81 -19.21 -8.66 -6.66
C LEU A 81 -20.15 -9.50 -5.77
N ARG A 82 -20.24 -9.19 -4.47
CA ARG A 82 -21.18 -9.87 -3.57
C ARG A 82 -22.64 -9.62 -3.93
N ALA A 83 -22.99 -8.40 -4.35
CA ALA A 83 -24.36 -8.07 -4.76
C ALA A 83 -24.76 -8.75 -6.09
N GLU A 84 -23.82 -8.89 -7.03
CA GLU A 84 -24.05 -9.61 -8.29
C GLU A 84 -24.21 -11.11 -8.09
N MET A 85 -23.42 -11.73 -7.21
CA MET A 85 -23.57 -13.14 -6.83
C MET A 85 -24.92 -13.41 -6.16
N ALA A 86 -25.33 -12.56 -5.21
CA ALA A 86 -26.63 -12.67 -4.56
C ALA A 86 -27.83 -12.48 -5.52
N ARG A 87 -27.67 -11.66 -6.58
CA ARG A 87 -28.67 -11.55 -7.65
C ARG A 87 -28.73 -12.79 -8.54
N LYS A 88 -27.58 -13.39 -8.86
CA LYS A 88 -27.53 -14.65 -9.62
C LYS A 88 -28.16 -15.81 -8.87
N GLU A 89 -27.92 -15.92 -7.56
CA GLU A 89 -28.52 -16.96 -6.71
C GLU A 89 -30.05 -16.78 -6.55
N ARG A 90 -30.56 -15.54 -6.53
CA ARG A 90 -32.01 -15.27 -6.50
C ARG A 90 -32.69 -15.42 -7.86
N GLY A 91 -31.98 -15.17 -8.95
CA GLY A 91 -32.47 -15.38 -10.32
C GLY A 91 -32.45 -16.86 -10.73
N ALA A 92 -31.55 -17.65 -10.14
CA ALA A 92 -31.62 -19.10 -10.13
C ALA A 92 -32.68 -19.53 -9.11
N ALA A 93 -33.96 -19.28 -9.42
CA ALA A 93 -35.05 -19.94 -8.73
C ALA A 93 -34.76 -21.46 -8.75
N PRO A 94 -34.83 -22.18 -7.62
CA PRO A 94 -34.78 -23.63 -7.66
C PRO A 94 -35.86 -24.07 -8.66
N PRO A 95 -35.58 -25.04 -9.56
CA PRO A 95 -36.60 -25.53 -10.45
C PRO A 95 -37.77 -25.93 -9.55
N SER A 96 -38.83 -25.15 -9.63
CA SER A 96 -40.13 -25.52 -9.13
C SER A 96 -40.51 -26.72 -9.97
N VAL A 97 -40.05 -27.89 -9.55
CA VAL A 97 -40.67 -29.17 -9.86
C VAL A 97 -41.99 -29.11 -9.12
N ALA A 98 -42.88 -28.36 -9.75
CA ALA A 98 -44.29 -28.49 -9.60
C ALA A 98 -44.63 -29.97 -9.78
N LEU A 99 -45.27 -30.53 -8.75
CA LEU A 99 -46.43 -31.39 -8.90
C LEU A 99 -46.25 -32.59 -9.83
N THR A 100 -45.70 -33.68 -9.29
CA THR A 100 -46.16 -35.03 -9.65
C THR A 100 -46.13 -35.91 -8.41
N ILE A 101 -47.07 -35.67 -7.49
CA ILE A 101 -47.56 -36.72 -6.59
C ILE A 101 -48.53 -37.55 -7.44
N PRO A 102 -48.22 -38.80 -7.83
CA PRO A 102 -49.19 -39.65 -8.50
C PRO A 102 -50.32 -40.02 -7.52
N PRO A 103 -51.57 -40.16 -7.99
CA PRO A 103 -52.68 -40.47 -7.11
C PRO A 103 -52.49 -41.87 -6.51
N ARG A 104 -52.54 -41.94 -5.18
CA ARG A 104 -52.50 -43.18 -4.40
C ARG A 104 -53.75 -44.01 -4.71
N ARG A 105 -53.64 -44.94 -5.67
CA ARG A 105 -54.67 -45.94 -5.94
C ARG A 105 -54.66 -46.97 -4.81
N ASN A 106 -55.52 -46.77 -3.82
CA ASN A 106 -55.93 -47.82 -2.90
C ASN A 106 -56.89 -48.76 -3.66
N ALA A 107 -56.51 -50.02 -3.80
CA ALA A 107 -57.40 -51.17 -3.97
C ALA A 107 -57.05 -52.09 -2.79
N ALA A 108 -57.94 -52.22 -1.79
CA ALA A 108 -59.06 -53.17 -1.77
C ALA A 108 -58.55 -54.60 -1.79
#